data_AF-A0A455SRT6-F1
#
_entry.id   AF-A0A455SRT6-F1
#
_cell.length_a   1.000
_cell.length_b   1.000
_cell.length_c   1.000
_cell.angle_alpha   90.00
_cell.angle_beta   90.00
_cell.angle_gamma   90.00
#
_symmetry.space_group_name_H-M   'P 1'
#
loop_
_entity.id
_entity.type
_entity.pdbx_description
1 polymer ?
#
loop_
_entity_poly.entity_id
_entity_poly.type
_entity_poly.pdbx_seq_one_letter_code
_entity_poly.pdbx_strand_id
1 'polypeptide(L)'
;MKCKELRGLFAHGSEWLQGPEALTKLFAHIETCPICSRNAEGLFGALEEKQSITCERCSSSLPAYYDALHFKEVSEALSENEMLEIERHLAACDRCQEIYEGLVLLAELEERDEAPDR
;
A
#
# COMPACT_ATOMS: atom_id res chain seq x y z
N MET A 1 -2.42 -14.47 23.11
CA MET A 1 -2.15 -13.03 23.20
C MET A 1 -3.12 -12.42 24.21
N LYS A 2 -2.63 -11.57 25.11
CA LYS A 2 -3.42 -10.80 26.09
C LYS A 2 -3.67 -9.37 25.55
N CYS A 3 -4.73 -8.71 26.02
CA CYS A 3 -5.07 -7.34 25.60
C CYS A 3 -3.92 -6.33 25.79
N LYS A 4 -3.12 -6.49 26.85
CA LYS A 4 -1.96 -5.61 27.11
C LYS A 4 -0.84 -5.81 26.09
N GLU A 5 -0.63 -7.05 25.65
CA GLU A 5 0.35 -7.39 24.62
C GLU A 5 -0.10 -6.79 23.28
N LEU A 6 -1.38 -6.98 22.93
CA LEU A 6 -2.00 -6.35 21.77
C LEU A 6 -1.79 -4.83 21.79
N ARG A 7 -2.17 -4.16 22.87
CA ARG A 7 -2.02 -2.70 23.00
C ARG A 7 -0.56 -2.23 22.90
N GLY A 8 0.39 -3.01 23.42
CA GLY A 8 1.81 -2.74 23.26
C GLY A 8 2.25 -2.79 21.80
N LEU A 9 1.78 -3.80 21.06
CA LEU A 9 2.07 -3.94 19.63
C LEU A 9 1.59 -2.72 18.83
N PHE A 10 0.36 -2.24 19.07
CA PHE A 10 -0.17 -1.02 18.45
C PHE A 10 0.60 0.26 18.81
N ALA A 11 1.22 0.32 19.99
CA ALA A 11 2.02 1.45 20.44
C ALA A 11 3.38 1.53 19.73
N HIS A 12 3.92 0.39 19.28
CA HIS A 12 5.21 0.31 18.60
C HIS A 12 5.12 0.36 17.07
N GLY A 13 3.94 0.61 16.49
CA GLY A 13 3.75 0.72 15.03
C GLY A 13 3.14 -0.54 14.41
N SER A 14 3.16 -0.65 13.08
CA SER A 14 2.67 -1.82 12.32
C SER A 14 3.77 -2.82 11.96
N GLU A 15 5.03 -2.58 12.34
CA GLU A 15 6.17 -3.46 12.01
C GLU A 15 6.04 -4.88 12.58
N TRP A 16 5.24 -5.07 13.64
CA TRP A 16 4.96 -6.40 14.20
C TRP A 16 3.96 -7.23 13.38
N LEU A 17 3.25 -6.62 12.42
CA LEU A 17 2.28 -7.26 11.52
C LEU A 17 2.95 -7.96 10.33
N GLN A 18 4.26 -8.18 10.40
CA GLN A 18 4.95 -8.92 9.34
C GLN A 18 4.61 -10.42 9.42
N GLY A 19 3.69 -10.82 8.56
CA GLY A 19 3.42 -12.23 8.26
C GLY A 19 2.06 -12.75 8.73
N PRO A 20 1.59 -13.87 8.13
CA PRO A 20 0.26 -14.44 8.37
C PRO A 20 0.04 -14.90 9.83
N GLU A 21 1.12 -15.21 10.56
CA GLU A 21 1.05 -15.64 11.95
C GLU A 21 0.68 -14.51 12.91
N ALA A 22 1.09 -13.28 12.63
CA ALA A 22 0.73 -12.11 13.44
C ALA A 22 -0.77 -11.79 13.29
N LEU A 23 -1.28 -11.84 12.05
CA LEU A 23 -2.71 -11.69 11.76
C LEU A 23 -3.55 -12.80 12.40
N THR A 24 -3.11 -14.06 12.32
CA THR A 24 -3.83 -15.19 12.93
C THR A 24 -3.95 -15.02 14.44
N LYS A 25 -2.88 -14.58 15.13
CA LYS A 25 -2.91 -14.33 16.58
C LYS A 25 -3.78 -13.12 16.95
N LEU A 26 -3.83 -12.11 16.08
CA LEU A 26 -4.71 -10.94 16.21
C LEU A 26 -6.18 -11.36 16.10
N PHE A 27 -6.57 -12.05 15.04
CA PHE A 27 -7.94 -12.51 14.82
C PHE A 27 -8.42 -13.43 15.95
N ALA A 28 -7.61 -14.43 16.33
CA ALA A 28 -7.94 -15.32 17.45
C ALA A 28 -8.15 -14.58 18.77
N HIS A 29 -7.44 -13.47 18.99
CA HIS A 29 -7.64 -12.63 20.17
C HIS A 29 -8.93 -11.80 20.08
N ILE A 30 -9.20 -11.19 18.93
CA ILE A 30 -10.41 -10.38 18.70
C ILE A 30 -11.67 -11.25 18.85
N GLU A 31 -11.67 -12.47 18.33
CA GLU A 31 -12.79 -13.42 18.44
C GLU A 31 -13.10 -13.82 19.88
N THR A 32 -12.07 -13.91 20.73
CA THR A 32 -12.22 -14.38 22.12
C THR A 32 -12.35 -13.25 23.14
N CYS A 33 -12.05 -12.00 22.75
CA CYS A 33 -12.06 -10.85 23.64
C CYS A 33 -13.22 -9.89 23.31
N PRO A 34 -14.26 -9.78 24.16
CA PRO A 34 -15.41 -8.91 23.89
C PRO A 34 -15.08 -7.41 23.99
N ILE A 35 -13.90 -7.03 24.52
CA ILE A 35 -13.43 -5.64 24.54
C ILE A 35 -12.75 -5.30 23.21
N CYS A 36 -11.88 -6.16 22.71
CA CYS A 36 -11.20 -5.97 21.43
C CYS A 36 -12.15 -6.18 20.25
N SER A 37 -13.07 -7.14 20.33
CA SER A 37 -14.15 -7.35 19.35
C SER A 37 -15.00 -6.09 19.12
N ARG A 38 -15.42 -5.42 20.20
CA ARG A 38 -16.20 -4.17 20.09
C ARG A 38 -15.42 -2.99 19.53
N ASN A 39 -14.10 -3.03 19.59
CA ASN A 39 -13.22 -2.00 19.06
C ASN A 39 -12.50 -2.45 17.78
N ALA A 40 -12.94 -3.54 17.16
CA ALA A 40 -12.25 -4.14 16.03
C ALA A 40 -12.16 -3.17 14.85
N GLU A 41 -13.25 -2.50 14.47
CA GLU A 41 -13.23 -1.48 13.41
C GLU A 41 -12.22 -0.36 13.68
N GLY A 42 -12.18 0.17 14.91
CA GLY A 42 -11.21 1.20 15.29
C GLY A 42 -9.76 0.69 15.33
N LEU A 43 -9.56 -0.57 15.72
CA LEU A 43 -8.25 -1.24 15.69
C LEU A 43 -7.78 -1.45 14.26
N PHE A 44 -8.64 -1.91 13.36
CA PHE A 44 -8.29 -2.12 11.96
C PHE A 44 -8.09 -0.79 11.22
N GLY A 45 -8.95 0.21 11.44
CA GLY A 45 -8.76 1.55 10.87
C GLY A 45 -7.43 2.18 11.29
N ALA A 46 -7.02 2.03 12.56
CA ALA A 46 -5.72 2.51 13.03
C ALA A 46 -4.51 1.73 12.45
N LEU A 47 -4.71 0.48 12.00
CA LEU A 47 -3.69 -0.28 11.26
C LEU A 47 -3.59 0.14 9.81
N GLU A 48 -4.73 0.46 9.17
CA GLU A 48 -4.79 0.96 7.80
C GLU A 48 -4.18 2.36 7.70
N GLU A 49 -4.50 3.26 8.63
CA GLU A 49 -3.98 4.63 8.68
C GLU A 49 -2.47 4.68 8.97
N LYS A 50 -1.92 3.69 9.68
CA LYS A 50 -0.47 3.56 9.90
C LYS A 50 0.28 2.86 8.75
N GLN A 51 -0.43 2.25 7.82
CA GLN A 51 0.11 1.59 6.62
C GLN A 51 -0.18 2.39 5.34
N SER A 52 -0.64 3.65 5.46
CA SER A 52 -0.79 4.50 4.28
C SER A 52 0.56 5.04 3.85
N ILE A 53 0.99 4.66 2.64
CA ILE A 53 2.08 5.31 1.92
C ILE A 53 1.85 6.84 1.89
N THR A 54 2.90 7.63 2.08
CA THR A 54 2.82 9.11 2.00
C THR A 54 2.81 9.56 0.55
N CYS A 55 2.33 10.78 0.26
CA CYS A 55 2.39 11.33 -1.10
C CYS A 55 3.81 11.40 -1.65
N GLU A 56 4.79 11.72 -0.80
CA GLU A 56 6.22 11.75 -1.15
C GLU A 56 6.69 10.36 -1.59
N ARG A 57 6.43 9.33 -0.78
CA ARG A 57 6.81 7.95 -1.11
C ARG A 57 6.06 7.45 -2.34
N CYS A 58 4.75 7.70 -2.43
CA CYS A 58 3.93 7.35 -3.59
C CYS A 58 4.51 7.97 -4.87
N SER A 59 4.71 9.30 -4.90
CA SER A 59 5.25 10.01 -6.06
C SER A 59 6.63 9.51 -6.51
N SER A 60 7.50 9.14 -5.56
CA SER A 60 8.82 8.58 -5.87
C SER A 60 8.77 7.17 -6.45
N SER A 61 7.71 6.42 -6.15
CA SER A 61 7.51 5.04 -6.61
C SER A 61 6.71 4.94 -7.92
N LEU A 62 6.10 6.03 -8.40
CA LEU A 62 5.27 6.02 -9.62
C LEU A 62 5.98 5.53 -10.89
N PRO A 63 7.26 5.87 -11.16
CA PRO A 63 7.96 5.33 -12.32
C PRO A 63 8.07 3.80 -12.28
N ALA A 64 8.50 3.25 -11.13
CA ALA A 64 8.61 1.81 -10.95
C ALA A 64 7.23 1.12 -10.99
N TYR A 65 6.19 1.79 -10.50
CA TYR A 65 4.81 1.30 -10.58
C TYR A 65 4.29 1.26 -12.02
N TYR A 66 4.55 2.30 -12.81
CA TYR A 66 4.26 2.30 -14.25
C TYR A 66 4.98 1.15 -14.96
N ASP A 67 6.28 1.00 -14.74
CA ASP A 67 7.05 -0.07 -15.35
C ASP A 67 6.53 -1.46 -14.97
N ALA A 68 6.12 -1.65 -13.70
CA ALA A 68 5.55 -2.90 -13.22
C ALA A 68 4.24 -3.29 -13.94
N LEU A 69 3.41 -2.31 -14.27
CA LEU A 69 2.15 -2.53 -14.96
C LEU A 69 2.33 -2.78 -16.46
N HIS A 70 3.27 -2.07 -17.09
CA HIS A 70 3.40 -2.03 -18.55
C HIS A 70 4.51 -2.95 -19.09
N PHE A 71 5.56 -3.21 -18.30
CA PHE A 71 6.75 -3.98 -18.71
C PHE A 71 6.99 -5.16 -17.76
N LYS A 72 6.16 -6.20 -17.90
CA LYS A 72 6.21 -7.43 -17.08
C LYS A 72 7.57 -8.14 -17.03
N GLU A 73 8.43 -7.93 -18.02
CA GLU A 73 9.76 -8.56 -18.07
C GLU A 73 10.84 -7.79 -17.29
N VAL A 74 10.55 -6.58 -16.79
CA VAL A 74 11.53 -5.68 -16.16
C VAL A 74 11.33 -5.54 -14.64
N SER A 75 10.14 -5.85 -14.12
CA SER A 75 9.76 -5.45 -12.77
C SER A 75 9.97 -6.53 -11.69
N GLU A 76 11.19 -6.57 -11.14
CA GLU A 76 11.45 -7.04 -9.77
C GLU A 76 11.44 -5.87 -8.75
N ALA A 77 11.15 -4.64 -9.20
CA ALA A 77 11.38 -3.43 -8.44
C ALA A 77 10.37 -3.17 -7.32
N LEU A 78 9.13 -3.68 -7.45
CA LEU A 78 8.07 -3.52 -6.46
C LEU A 78 7.46 -4.88 -6.10
N SER A 79 7.25 -5.10 -4.81
CA SER A 79 6.47 -6.24 -4.32
C SER A 79 4.96 -6.03 -4.57
N GLU A 80 4.19 -7.11 -4.60
CA GLU A 80 2.71 -7.04 -4.73
C GLU A 80 2.07 -6.15 -3.66
N ASN A 81 2.58 -6.19 -2.44
CA ASN A 81 2.09 -5.32 -1.36
C ASN A 81 2.35 -3.84 -1.63
N GLU A 82 3.52 -3.49 -2.17
CA GLU A 82 3.83 -2.10 -2.52
C GLU A 82 2.97 -1.59 -3.67
N MET A 83 2.67 -2.44 -4.65
CA MET A 83 1.72 -2.09 -5.71
C MET A 83 0.32 -1.81 -5.15
N LEU A 84 -0.18 -2.66 -4.26
CA LEU A 84 -1.49 -2.45 -3.60
C LEU A 84 -1.52 -1.20 -2.72
N GLU A 85 -0.41 -0.84 -2.06
CA GLU A 85 -0.31 0.40 -1.30
C GLU A 85 -0.38 1.64 -2.19
N ILE A 86 0.33 1.61 -3.33
CA ILE A 86 0.32 2.69 -4.33
C ILE A 86 -1.06 2.84 -4.95
N GLU A 87 -1.69 1.74 -5.38
CA GLU A 87 -3.05 1.72 -5.94
C GLU A 87 -4.07 2.34 -4.99
N ARG A 88 -4.04 1.91 -3.72
CA ARG A 88 -4.94 2.43 -2.70
C ARG A 88 -4.73 3.92 -2.47
N HIS A 89 -3.49 4.40 -2.50
CA HIS A 89 -3.20 5.82 -2.34
C HIS A 89 -3.64 6.64 -3.54
N LEU A 90 -3.40 6.17 -4.76
CA LEU A 90 -3.85 6.84 -5.99
C LEU A 90 -5.37 6.99 -6.01
N ALA A 91 -6.10 5.94 -5.62
CA ALA A 91 -7.57 5.99 -5.51
C ALA A 91 -8.09 7.00 -4.46
N ALA A 92 -7.25 7.42 -3.52
CA ALA A 92 -7.63 8.30 -2.40
C ALA A 92 -6.98 9.70 -2.46
N CYS A 93 -6.08 9.96 -3.41
CA CYS A 93 -5.27 11.18 -3.46
C CYS A 93 -5.23 11.75 -4.89
N ASP A 94 -6.11 12.71 -5.16
CA ASP A 94 -6.24 13.38 -6.46
C ASP A 94 -4.88 13.91 -6.98
N ARG A 95 -4.06 14.48 -6.10
CA ARG A 95 -2.75 15.01 -6.48
C ARG A 95 -1.80 13.91 -6.99
N CYS A 96 -1.76 12.76 -6.32
CA CYS A 96 -0.91 11.66 -6.77
C CYS A 96 -1.45 11.04 -8.05
N GLN A 97 -2.78 10.99 -8.19
CA GLN A 97 -3.46 10.54 -9.41
C GLN A 97 -3.11 11.43 -10.61
N GLU A 98 -3.19 12.75 -10.47
CA GLU A 98 -2.81 13.71 -11.53
C GLU A 98 -1.35 13.56 -11.96
N ILE A 99 -0.43 13.33 -11.00
CA ILE A 99 0.99 13.09 -11.32
C ILE A 99 1.16 11.79 -12.10
N TYR A 100 0.46 10.73 -11.70
CA TYR A 100 0.51 9.45 -12.40
C TYR A 100 -0.06 9.55 -13.82
N GLU A 101 -1.19 10.23 -14.02
CA GLU A 101 -1.75 10.50 -15.34
C GLU A 101 -0.79 11.30 -16.22
N GLY A 102 -0.10 12.30 -15.66
CA GLY A 102 0.94 13.04 -16.35
C GLY A 102 2.11 12.16 -16.79
N LEU A 103 2.52 11.20 -15.96
CA LEU A 103 3.56 10.23 -16.31
C LEU A 103 3.12 9.32 -17.48
N VAL A 104 1.89 8.81 -17.44
CA VAL A 104 1.32 7.97 -18.52
C VAL A 104 1.31 8.75 -19.85
N LEU A 105 0.83 10.00 -19.82
CA LEU A 105 0.79 10.85 -21.01
C LEU A 105 2.19 11.10 -21.59
N LEU A 106 3.20 11.29 -20.75
CA LEU A 106 4.58 11.47 -21.20
C LEU A 106 5.11 10.19 -21.88
N ALA A 107 4.86 9.02 -21.30
CA ALA A 107 5.28 7.74 -21.88
C ALA A 107 4.61 7.49 -23.25
N GLU A 108 3.31 7.78 -23.39
CA GLU A 108 2.60 7.67 -24.67
C GLU A 108 3.14 8.62 -25.75
N LEU A 109 3.64 9.80 -25.35
CA LEU A 109 4.26 10.74 -26.29
C LEU A 109 5.64 10.26 -26.76
N GLU A 110 6.45 9.71 -25.86
CA GLU A 110 7.76 9.13 -26.20
C GLU A 110 7.62 7.96 -27.20
N GLU A 111 6.64 7.07 -27.00
CA GLU A 111 6.35 5.98 -27.94
C GLU A 111 5.96 6.47 -29.35
N ARG A 112 5.27 7.62 -29.44
CA ARG A 112 4.85 8.20 -30.72
C ARG A 112 5.99 8.88 -31.48
N ASP A 113 6.92 9.52 -30.78
CA ASP A 113 8.10 10.14 -31.39
C ASP A 113 9.14 9.09 -31.83
N GLU A 114 9.15 7.90 -31.20
CA GLU A 114 9.98 6.77 -31.63
C GLU A 114 9.45 6.01 -32.86
N ALA A 115 8.21 6.26 -33.30
CA ALA A 115 7.70 5.71 -34.55
C ALA A 115 8.13 6.60 -35.74
N PRO A 116 9.20 6.26 -36.50
CA PRO A 116 9.57 7.07 -37.65
C PRO A 116 8.43 7.06 -38.67
N ASP A 117 8.01 8.28 -39.05
CA ASP A 117 7.19 8.58 -40.21
C ASP A 117 7.66 7.70 -41.40
N ARG A 118 6.84 6.73 -41.80
CA ARG A 118 7.12 5.82 -42.92
C ARG A 118 6.49 6.33 -44.21
#